data_AF-A0A6A7BSV0-F1
#
_entry.id   AF-A0A6A7BSV0-F1
#
_cell.length_a   1.000
_cell.length_b   1.000
_cell.length_c   1.000
_cell.angle_alpha   90.00
_cell.angle_beta   90.00
_cell.angle_gamma   90.00
#
_symmetry.space_group_name_H-M   'P 1'
#
loop_
_entity.id
_entity.type
_entity.pdbx_description
1 polymer ?
#
loop_
_entity_poly.entity_id
_entity_poly.type
_entity_poly.pdbx_seq_one_letter_code
_entity_poly.pdbx_strand_id
1 'polypeptide(L)'
;MASPGELLIESCRRNNVDLLQDEVFSRETSLYSAPQNHLAIAKLINSTRTPLGESALHMAAKHGSYDVLDVLLDQEGVEIDHPEPRNGETPLHFAVRYTVEGGPQAVVDLLLDAGCDPRIRDKHGRKPVELVGKDNSTLRDALLKAEVMAEAERGGGDTVVDDEDGE
;
A
#
# COMPACT_ATOMS: atom_id res chain seq x y z
N MET A 1 -19.97 21.02 1.58
CA MET A 1 -18.51 20.89 1.74
C MET A 1 -18.19 19.42 1.56
N ALA A 2 -17.13 19.07 0.84
CA ALA A 2 -16.68 17.68 0.75
C ALA A 2 -16.20 17.22 2.14
N SER A 3 -16.44 15.95 2.45
CA SER A 3 -15.94 15.30 3.66
C SER A 3 -14.43 15.06 3.58
N PRO A 4 -13.73 14.88 4.72
CA PRO A 4 -12.30 14.55 4.73
C PRO A 4 -11.96 13.30 3.90
N GLY A 5 -12.80 12.28 3.95
CA GLY A 5 -12.64 11.06 3.13
C GLY A 5 -12.77 11.33 1.62
N GLU A 6 -13.71 12.18 1.20
CA GLU A 6 -13.84 12.57 -0.21
C GLU A 6 -12.62 13.37 -0.70
N LEU A 7 -12.11 14.28 0.13
CA LEU A 7 -10.91 15.06 -0.17
C LEU A 7 -9.65 14.19 -0.22
N LEU A 8 -9.54 13.20 0.66
CA LEU A 8 -8.47 12.20 0.63
C LEU A 8 -8.49 11.41 -0.69
N ILE A 9 -9.64 10.88 -1.10
CA ILE A 9 -9.78 10.16 -2.37
C ILE A 9 -9.48 11.09 -3.56
N GLU A 10 -9.91 12.34 -3.52
CA GLU A 10 -9.66 13.29 -4.60
C GLU A 10 -8.17 13.68 -4.69
N SER A 11 -7.48 13.79 -3.55
CA SER A 11 -6.03 13.97 -3.50
C SER A 11 -5.31 12.79 -4.16
N CYS A 12 -5.73 11.55 -3.84
CA CYS A 12 -5.22 10.33 -4.48
C CYS A 12 -5.47 10.29 -5.99
N ARG A 13 -6.59 10.83 -6.48
CA ARG A 13 -6.89 10.86 -7.93
C ARG A 13 -6.05 11.87 -8.70
N ARG A 14 -5.68 12.97 -8.05
CA ARG A 14 -5.00 14.11 -8.68
C ARG A 14 -3.49 14.14 -8.41
N ASN A 15 -2.98 13.20 -7.62
CA ASN A 15 -1.63 13.24 -7.05
C ASN A 15 -1.32 14.62 -6.43
N ASN A 16 -2.25 15.12 -5.59
CA ASN A 16 -2.17 16.46 -5.02
C ASN A 16 -1.92 16.39 -3.51
N VAL A 17 -0.66 16.63 -3.11
CA VAL A 17 -0.22 16.62 -1.72
C VAL A 17 -0.66 17.87 -0.96
N ASP A 18 -0.76 19.02 -1.62
CA ASP A 18 -1.22 20.26 -0.98
C ASP A 18 -2.66 20.10 -0.47
N LEU A 19 -3.54 19.53 -1.29
CA LEU A 19 -4.92 19.22 -0.90
C LEU A 19 -4.99 18.24 0.28
N LEU A 20 -4.07 17.27 0.32
CA LEU A 20 -3.98 16.30 1.40
C LEU A 20 -3.54 16.97 2.71
N GLN A 21 -2.47 17.77 2.67
CA GLN A 21 -1.89 18.40 3.85
C GLN A 21 -2.79 19.54 4.39
N ASP A 22 -3.21 20.44 3.51
CA ASP A 22 -3.92 21.67 3.90
C ASP A 22 -5.38 21.42 4.28
N GLU A 23 -6.04 20.43 3.68
CA GLU A 23 -7.47 20.21 3.92
C GLU A 23 -7.80 18.91 4.66
N VAL A 24 -6.96 17.86 4.54
CA VAL A 24 -7.23 16.61 5.26
C VAL A 24 -6.48 16.58 6.58
N PHE A 25 -5.15 16.77 6.55
CA PHE A 25 -4.34 16.64 7.76
C PHE A 25 -4.41 17.87 8.66
N SER A 26 -4.44 19.09 8.12
CA SER A 26 -4.57 20.30 8.95
C SER A 26 -5.89 20.34 9.75
N ARG A 27 -7.01 19.86 9.17
CA ARG A 27 -8.34 19.86 9.81
C ARG A 27 -8.42 18.84 10.94
N GLU A 28 -7.86 17.66 10.74
CA GLU A 28 -7.82 16.60 11.76
C GLU A 28 -6.79 16.93 12.87
N THR A 29 -5.71 17.63 12.54
CA THR A 29 -4.67 18.04 13.50
C THR A 29 -5.03 19.28 14.34
N SER A 30 -5.94 20.14 13.86
CA SER A 30 -6.28 21.44 14.45
C SER A 30 -7.00 21.38 15.82
N LEU A 31 -7.55 20.23 16.23
CA LEU A 31 -8.26 20.10 17.51
C LEU A 31 -7.46 19.45 18.65
N TYR A 32 -6.33 18.78 18.38
CA TYR A 32 -5.54 18.10 19.41
C TYR A 32 -4.04 18.06 19.05
N SER A 33 -3.25 18.96 19.64
CA SER A 33 -1.77 19.02 19.56
C SER A 33 -1.07 17.91 20.38
N ALA A 34 -1.60 16.68 20.34
CA ALA A 34 -1.12 15.57 21.15
C ALA A 34 -0.53 14.43 20.29
N PRO A 35 0.34 13.57 20.83
CA PRO A 35 0.88 12.37 20.16
C PRO A 35 -0.17 11.36 19.64
N GLN A 36 -1.47 11.64 19.76
CA GLN A 36 -2.58 10.87 19.20
C GLN A 36 -2.91 11.19 17.72
N ASN A 37 -2.21 12.14 17.10
CA ASN A 37 -2.53 12.63 15.75
C ASN A 37 -2.29 11.61 14.63
N HIS A 38 -1.18 10.86 14.70
CA HIS A 38 -0.88 9.82 13.71
C HIS A 38 -1.98 8.74 13.67
N LEU A 39 -2.54 8.37 14.83
CA LEU A 39 -3.60 7.37 14.90
C LEU A 39 -4.92 7.86 14.29
N ALA A 40 -5.25 9.15 14.40
CA ALA A 40 -6.45 9.72 13.78
C ALA A 40 -6.33 9.75 12.26
N ILE A 41 -5.17 10.20 11.76
CA ILE A 41 -4.86 10.20 10.32
C ILE A 41 -4.87 8.77 9.76
N ALA A 42 -4.19 7.83 10.40
CA ALA A 42 -4.18 6.43 9.99
C ALA A 42 -5.58 5.82 10.01
N LYS A 43 -6.41 6.11 11.03
CA LYS A 43 -7.82 5.67 11.06
C LYS A 43 -8.62 6.26 9.90
N LEU A 44 -8.44 7.53 9.56
CA LEU A 44 -9.11 8.14 8.42
C LEU A 44 -8.68 7.45 7.12
N ILE A 45 -7.38 7.25 6.91
CA ILE A 45 -6.83 6.55 5.74
C ILE A 45 -7.39 5.12 5.64
N ASN A 46 -7.31 4.36 6.73
CA ASN A 46 -7.71 2.95 6.80
C ASN A 46 -9.22 2.76 6.71
N SER A 47 -10.05 3.74 7.04
CA SER A 47 -11.52 3.64 6.97
C SER A 47 -12.12 4.29 5.72
N THR A 48 -11.40 5.17 5.05
CA THR A 48 -11.90 5.84 3.84
C THR A 48 -12.02 4.86 2.68
N ARG A 49 -13.20 4.82 2.06
CA ARG A 49 -13.50 3.93 0.93
C ARG A 49 -14.26 4.68 -0.16
N THR A 50 -14.01 4.33 -1.41
CA THR A 50 -14.86 4.74 -2.54
C THR A 50 -16.21 4.01 -2.48
N PRO A 51 -17.21 4.40 -3.29
CA PRO A 51 -18.46 3.64 -3.40
C PRO A 51 -18.29 2.18 -3.86
N LEU A 52 -17.13 1.85 -4.46
CA LEU A 52 -16.77 0.48 -4.86
C LEU A 52 -16.03 -0.28 -3.75
N GLY A 53 -15.76 0.37 -2.61
CA GLY A 53 -15.00 -0.21 -1.51
C GLY A 53 -13.48 -0.20 -1.71
N GLU A 54 -12.96 0.56 -2.67
CA GLU A 54 -11.52 0.76 -2.86
C GLU A 54 -11.00 1.72 -1.77
N SER A 55 -9.86 1.42 -1.14
CA SER A 55 -9.22 2.32 -0.16
C SER A 55 -8.50 3.50 -0.82
N ALA A 56 -8.00 4.45 -0.02
CA ALA A 56 -7.15 5.53 -0.51
C ALA A 56 -5.90 5.01 -1.24
N LEU A 57 -5.23 3.98 -0.71
CA LEU A 57 -4.06 3.37 -1.33
C LEU A 57 -4.40 2.72 -2.68
N HIS A 58 -5.56 2.06 -2.82
CA HIS A 58 -6.00 1.55 -4.14
C HIS A 58 -6.16 2.68 -5.16
N MET A 59 -6.73 3.80 -4.75
CA MET A 59 -6.93 4.95 -5.64
C MET A 59 -5.60 5.58 -6.03
N ALA A 60 -4.68 5.77 -5.09
CA ALA A 60 -3.34 6.29 -5.41
C ALA A 60 -2.59 5.32 -6.33
N ALA A 61 -2.65 4.01 -6.06
CA ALA A 61 -2.04 2.97 -6.89
C ALA A 61 -2.58 2.96 -8.33
N LYS A 62 -3.90 3.01 -8.49
CA LYS A 62 -4.59 3.03 -9.79
C LYS A 62 -4.26 4.24 -10.64
N HIS A 63 -4.05 5.39 -10.00
CA HIS A 63 -3.80 6.66 -10.69
C HIS A 63 -2.31 6.97 -10.84
N GLY A 64 -1.42 6.13 -10.32
CA GLY A 64 0.02 6.37 -10.36
C GLY A 64 0.47 7.55 -9.47
N SER A 65 -0.30 7.85 -8.41
CA SER A 65 -0.11 9.03 -7.57
C SER A 65 0.98 8.81 -6.54
N TYR A 66 2.23 8.85 -7.00
CA TYR A 66 3.42 8.58 -6.19
C TYR A 66 3.51 9.47 -4.95
N ASP A 67 3.45 10.79 -5.11
CA ASP A 67 3.71 11.74 -4.02
C ASP A 67 2.65 11.63 -2.91
N VAL A 68 1.39 11.45 -3.30
CA VAL A 68 0.32 11.20 -2.32
C VAL A 68 0.51 9.85 -1.64
N LEU A 69 0.83 8.80 -2.41
CA LEU A 69 1.04 7.47 -1.83
C LEU A 69 2.18 7.45 -0.82
N ASP A 70 3.30 8.12 -1.13
CA ASP A 70 4.47 8.26 -0.25
C ASP A 70 4.07 8.89 1.10
N VAL A 71 3.35 10.01 1.05
CA VAL A 71 2.84 10.68 2.25
C VAL A 71 1.87 9.79 3.06
N LEU A 72 1.02 9.00 2.40
CA LEU A 72 0.10 8.09 3.08
C LEU A 72 0.84 6.93 3.75
N LEU A 73 1.89 6.40 3.13
CA LEU A 73 2.68 5.28 3.64
C LEU A 73 3.63 5.70 4.77
N ASP A 74 4.03 6.97 4.83
CA ASP A 74 4.79 7.54 5.94
C ASP A 74 3.97 7.63 7.24
N GLN A 75 2.64 7.46 7.18
CA GLN A 75 1.78 7.50 8.37
C GLN A 75 1.79 6.16 9.11
N GLU A 76 2.26 6.20 10.36
CA GLU A 76 2.25 5.03 11.26
C GLU A 76 0.83 4.44 11.42
N GLY A 77 0.72 3.12 11.23
CA GLY A 77 -0.53 2.38 11.41
C GLY A 77 -1.42 2.32 10.17
N VAL A 78 -0.97 2.79 9.01
CA VAL A 78 -1.69 2.60 7.74
C VAL A 78 -1.66 1.14 7.29
N GLU A 79 -2.82 0.63 6.89
CA GLU A 79 -2.98 -0.74 6.37
C GLU A 79 -2.65 -0.79 4.88
N ILE A 80 -1.50 -1.37 4.55
CA ILE A 80 -0.99 -1.43 3.16
C ILE A 80 -1.66 -2.53 2.33
N ASP A 81 -1.96 -3.68 2.93
CA ASP A 81 -2.38 -4.90 2.23
C ASP A 81 -3.90 -5.12 2.22
N HIS A 82 -4.69 -4.09 2.49
CA HIS A 82 -6.14 -4.21 2.59
C HIS A 82 -6.75 -4.63 1.23
N PRO A 83 -7.51 -5.73 1.13
CA PRO A 83 -8.12 -6.14 -0.13
C PRO A 83 -9.44 -5.39 -0.40
N GLU A 84 -9.67 -4.98 -1.65
CA GLU A 84 -10.95 -4.41 -2.06
C GLU A 84 -12.05 -5.49 -2.22
N PRO A 85 -13.35 -5.15 -2.05
CA PRO A 85 -14.39 -6.15 -1.88
C PRO A 85 -14.86 -6.83 -3.18
N ARG A 86 -14.55 -6.32 -4.37
CA ARG A 86 -15.03 -6.87 -5.64
C ARG A 86 -14.24 -8.10 -6.05
N ASN A 87 -12.94 -7.94 -6.24
CA ASN A 87 -12.01 -8.98 -6.69
C ASN A 87 -11.04 -9.43 -5.59
N GLY A 88 -11.01 -8.79 -4.42
CA GLY A 88 -10.01 -9.09 -3.39
C GLY A 88 -8.60 -8.63 -3.77
N GLU A 89 -8.50 -7.69 -4.70
CA GLU A 89 -7.21 -7.12 -5.11
C GLU A 89 -6.67 -6.20 -4.00
N THR A 90 -5.37 -6.22 -3.74
CA THR A 90 -4.69 -5.28 -2.83
C THR A 90 -4.24 -4.01 -3.59
N PRO A 91 -3.76 -2.95 -2.91
CA PRO A 91 -3.16 -1.80 -3.60
C PRO A 91 -2.04 -2.18 -4.56
N LEU A 92 -1.21 -3.18 -4.23
CA LEU A 92 -0.18 -3.69 -5.14
C LEU A 92 -0.77 -4.33 -6.41
N HIS A 93 -1.87 -5.08 -6.31
CA HIS A 93 -2.57 -5.59 -7.50
C HIS A 93 -3.05 -4.44 -8.40
N PHE A 94 -3.58 -3.37 -7.81
CA PHE A 94 -4.01 -2.18 -8.55
C PHE A 94 -2.83 -1.49 -9.24
N ALA A 95 -1.71 -1.29 -8.53
CA ALA A 95 -0.50 -0.70 -9.10
C ALA A 95 -0.02 -1.49 -10.33
N VAL A 96 0.05 -2.82 -10.22
CA VAL A 96 0.46 -3.69 -11.33
C VAL A 96 -0.55 -3.69 -12.48
N ARG A 97 -1.85 -3.72 -12.19
CA ARG A 97 -2.90 -3.79 -13.21
C ARG A 97 -3.04 -2.50 -14.02
N TYR A 98 -2.77 -1.36 -13.40
CA TYR A 98 -2.93 -0.04 -14.01
C TYR A 98 -1.61 0.63 -14.41
N THR A 99 -0.46 0.00 -14.14
CA THR A 99 0.82 0.45 -14.68
C THR A 99 0.80 0.41 -16.20
N VAL A 100 1.39 1.42 -16.84
CA VAL A 100 1.48 1.49 -18.30
C VAL A 100 2.79 0.83 -18.72
N GLU A 101 2.77 0.06 -19.81
CA GLU A 101 4.00 -0.50 -20.39
C GLU A 101 4.99 0.62 -20.75
N GLY A 102 6.24 0.50 -20.25
CA GLY A 102 7.25 1.55 -20.39
C GLY A 102 7.02 2.79 -19.53
N GLY A 103 5.96 2.82 -18.71
CA GLY A 103 5.70 3.84 -17.72
C GLY A 103 6.49 3.62 -16.41
N PRO A 104 6.60 4.65 -15.57
CA PRO A 104 7.28 4.54 -14.28
C PRO A 104 6.57 3.52 -13.38
N GLN A 105 7.31 2.51 -12.94
CA GLN A 105 6.87 1.50 -11.96
C GLN A 105 7.04 2.01 -10.51
N ALA A 106 7.31 3.31 -10.34
CA ALA A 106 7.65 3.94 -9.07
C ALA A 106 6.61 3.67 -7.96
N VAL A 107 5.32 3.58 -8.30
CA VAL A 107 4.27 3.24 -7.33
C VAL A 107 4.34 1.77 -6.89
N VAL A 108 4.73 0.86 -7.78
CA VAL A 108 4.97 -0.55 -7.41
C VAL A 108 6.18 -0.62 -6.51
N ASP A 109 7.29 0.00 -6.91
CA ASP A 109 8.53 0.00 -6.14
C ASP A 109 8.30 0.60 -4.75
N LEU A 110 7.58 1.71 -4.65
CA LEU A 110 7.22 2.35 -3.38
C LEU A 110 6.39 1.43 -2.47
N LEU A 111 5.41 0.70 -3.01
CA LEU A 111 4.62 -0.25 -2.22
C LEU A 111 5.47 -1.43 -1.73
N LEU A 112 6.40 -1.92 -2.56
CA LEU A 112 7.33 -2.98 -2.19
C LEU A 112 8.32 -2.52 -1.12
N ASP A 113 8.88 -1.32 -1.27
CA ASP A 113 9.80 -0.71 -0.30
C ASP A 113 9.11 -0.42 1.04
N ALA A 114 7.81 -0.09 1.01
CA ALA A 114 6.98 0.06 2.21
C ALA A 114 6.58 -1.27 2.88
N GLY A 115 6.99 -2.41 2.32
CA GLY A 115 6.81 -3.73 2.95
C GLY A 115 5.45 -4.39 2.73
N CYS A 116 4.73 -4.06 1.65
CA CYS A 116 3.53 -4.82 1.28
C CYS A 116 3.86 -6.31 1.01
N ASP A 117 2.93 -7.23 1.26
CA ASP A 117 3.14 -8.65 0.94
C ASP A 117 2.80 -8.94 -0.55
N PRO A 118 3.81 -9.18 -1.42
CA PRO A 118 3.57 -9.43 -2.85
C PRO A 118 2.98 -10.82 -3.12
N ARG A 119 2.76 -11.65 -2.11
CA ARG A 119 2.26 -13.03 -2.26
C ARG A 119 0.76 -13.16 -2.03
N ILE A 120 0.08 -12.09 -1.61
CA ILE A 120 -1.37 -12.10 -1.38
C ILE A 120 -2.09 -12.46 -2.68
N ARG A 121 -3.07 -13.35 -2.58
CA ARG A 121 -3.89 -13.77 -3.72
C ARG A 121 -5.24 -13.06 -3.72
N ASP A 122 -5.62 -12.54 -4.87
CA ASP A 122 -6.97 -12.04 -5.13
C ASP A 122 -8.01 -13.20 -5.08
N LYS A 123 -9.30 -12.89 -5.24
CA LYS A 123 -10.40 -13.87 -5.27
C LYS A 123 -10.35 -14.82 -6.47
N HIS A 124 -9.57 -14.51 -7.49
CA HIS A 124 -9.29 -15.40 -8.61
C HIS A 124 -8.08 -16.31 -8.34
N GLY A 125 -7.50 -16.22 -7.14
CA GLY A 125 -6.32 -16.97 -6.75
C GLY A 125 -5.03 -16.42 -7.33
N ARG A 126 -5.02 -15.17 -7.84
CA ARG A 126 -3.86 -14.60 -8.52
C ARG A 126 -3.04 -13.71 -7.62
N LYS A 127 -1.71 -13.82 -7.71
CA LYS A 127 -0.77 -12.85 -7.11
C LYS A 127 -0.60 -11.61 -8.01
N PRO A 128 -0.10 -10.47 -7.51
CA PRO A 128 0.23 -9.30 -8.32
C PRO A 128 1.11 -9.64 -9.53
N VAL A 129 2.14 -10.49 -9.37
CA VAL A 129 3.04 -10.89 -10.47
C VAL A 129 2.33 -11.60 -11.64
N GLU A 130 1.20 -12.26 -11.36
CA GLU A 130 0.41 -12.98 -12.34
C GLU A 130 -0.47 -12.03 -13.18
N LEU A 131 -0.63 -10.78 -12.75
CA LEU A 131 -1.29 -9.71 -13.53
C LEU A 131 -0.32 -8.99 -14.48
N VAL A 132 0.99 -9.17 -14.33
CA VAL A 132 2.00 -8.51 -15.16
C VAL A 132 1.87 -8.96 -16.62
N GLY A 133 1.85 -8.00 -17.54
CA GLY A 133 1.89 -8.25 -18.97
C GLY A 133 3.07 -9.13 -19.39
N LYS A 134 2.94 -9.84 -20.51
CA LYS A 134 4.01 -10.74 -20.99
C LYS A 134 5.29 -9.99 -21.36
N ASP A 135 5.15 -8.74 -21.78
CA ASP A 135 6.24 -7.93 -22.33
C ASP A 135 6.97 -7.08 -21.26
N ASN A 136 6.48 -7.07 -20.01
CA ASN A 136 7.11 -6.34 -18.91
C ASN A 136 7.90 -7.28 -17.99
N SER A 137 9.04 -7.79 -18.50
CA SER A 137 9.93 -8.67 -17.72
C SER A 137 10.52 -7.98 -16.50
N THR A 138 10.86 -6.69 -16.60
CA THR A 138 11.39 -5.89 -15.50
C THR A 138 10.48 -5.87 -14.27
N LEU A 139 9.18 -5.61 -14.46
CA LEU A 139 8.21 -5.61 -13.36
C LEU A 139 8.01 -7.00 -12.78
N ARG A 140 7.98 -8.00 -13.66
CA ARG A 140 7.87 -9.40 -13.26
C ARG A 140 9.05 -9.79 -12.36
N ASP A 141 10.27 -9.45 -12.77
CA ASP A 141 11.49 -9.78 -12.03
C ASP A 141 11.54 -9.04 -10.68
N ALA A 142 11.11 -7.77 -10.63
CA ALA A 142 11.01 -7.00 -9.39
C ALA A 142 10.05 -7.67 -8.38
N LEU A 143 8.87 -8.09 -8.83
CA LEU A 143 7.88 -8.77 -7.98
C LEU A 143 8.35 -10.15 -7.54
N LEU A 144 8.92 -10.96 -8.45
CA LEU A 144 9.48 -12.27 -8.10
C LEU A 144 10.62 -12.15 -7.08
N LYS A 145 11.48 -11.14 -7.25
CA LYS A 145 12.53 -10.85 -6.28
C LYS A 145 11.93 -10.49 -4.92
N ALA A 146 10.92 -9.61 -4.88
CA ALA A 146 10.25 -9.25 -3.65
C ALA A 146 9.58 -10.45 -2.96
N GLU A 147 8.98 -11.37 -3.72
CA GLU A 147 8.42 -12.62 -3.16
C GLU A 147 9.50 -13.46 -2.46
N VAL A 148 10.67 -13.64 -3.08
CA VAL A 148 11.79 -14.39 -2.48
C VAL A 148 12.31 -13.70 -1.21
N MET A 149 12.41 -12.38 -1.20
CA MET A 149 12.85 -11.62 -0.03
C MET A 149 11.86 -11.78 1.14
N ALA A 150 10.55 -11.68 0.87
CA ALA A 150 9.50 -11.88 1.87
C ALA A 150 9.43 -13.33 2.40
N GLU A 151 9.94 -14.31 1.66
CA GLU A 151 10.12 -15.69 2.13
C GLU A 151 11.37 -15.85 3.02
N ALA A 152 12.48 -15.21 2.67
CA ALA A 152 13.72 -15.27 3.42
C ALA A 152 13.60 -14.69 4.84
N GLU A 153 12.84 -13.60 5.00
CA GLU A 153 12.59 -12.99 6.32
C GLU A 153 11.79 -13.89 7.27
N ARG A 154 11.05 -14.86 6.74
CA ARG A 154 10.29 -15.83 7.53
C ARG A 154 11.14 -17.02 8.00
N GLY A 155 12.32 -17.23 7.41
CA GLY A 155 13.21 -18.37 7.69
C GLY A 155 14.23 -18.14 8.82
N GLY A 156 14.29 -16.95 9.43
CA GLY A 156 15.28 -16.60 10.46
C GLY A 156 14.91 -16.94 11.91
N GLY A 157 13.73 -17.54 12.13
CA GLY A 157 13.26 -17.92 13.46
C GLY A 157 13.57 -19.37 13.79
N ASP A 158 14.50 -19.56 14.74
CA ASP A 158 14.68 -20.76 15.55
C ASP A 158 15.54 -21.90 14.96
N THR A 159 16.86 -21.72 15.07
CA THR A 159 17.74 -22.86 15.41
C THR A 159 17.98 -22.79 16.90
N VAL A 160 17.13 -23.45 17.68
CA VAL A 160 17.50 -23.83 19.05
C VAL A 160 18.70 -24.76 18.89
N VAL A 161 19.89 -24.24 19.17
CA VAL A 161 21.00 -25.11 19.52
C VAL A 161 20.64 -25.66 20.89
N ASP A 162 20.10 -26.88 20.92
CA ASP A 162 20.06 -27.67 22.15
C ASP A 162 21.52 -27.97 22.53
N ASP A 163 22.12 -27.04 23.28
CA ASP A 163 23.31 -27.30 24.06
C ASP A 163 22.91 -28.25 25.21
N GLU A 164 22.83 -29.55 24.93
CA GLU A 164 22.84 -30.59 25.97
C GLU A 164 24.26 -30.73 26.52
N ASP A 165 24.65 -29.80 27.39
CA ASP A 165 25.78 -29.98 28.30
C ASP A 165 25.28 -30.58 29.62
N GLY A 166 25.75 -31.81 29.89
CA GLY A 166 26.23 -32.18 31.23
C GLY A 166 25.29 -32.98 32.12
N GLU A 167 25.55 -34.30 32.21
CA GLU A 167 26.08 -34.96 33.42
C GLU A 167 26.80 -36.27 33.08
#